data_AF-A0A5C0AZY7-F1
#
_entry.id   AF-A0A5C0AZY7-F1
#
_cell.length_a   1.000
_cell.length_b   1.000
_cell.length_c   1.000
_cell.angle_alpha   90.00
_cell.angle_beta   90.00
_cell.angle_gamma   90.00
#
_symmetry.space_group_name_H-M   'P 1'
#
loop_
_entity.id
_entity.type
_entity.pdbx_description
1 polymer ?
#
loop_
_entity_poly.entity_id
_entity_poly.type
_entity_poly.pdbx_seq_one_letter_code
_entity_poly.pdbx_strand_id
1 'polypeptide(L)'
;MTPRRRSGHTDDYHVPLLRRFTLWSPSVSTPFDPRSEGWSPISGSGSGFVELVGPYWQKESPDGLRFGVVVETQHLNIQGRTHGGMLATYFDNALGWAVMDATGRVPCVTVQLGVQFIAGGKHGDFIEARTRIVRKTRSMVFAEGSLYVGDTEIATASGVWKIINDPTPKLQPQV
;
A
#
# COMPACT_ATOMS: atom_id res chain seq x y z
N MET A 1 -71.13 -9.65 26.04
CA MET A 1 -70.02 -10.46 25.49
C MET A 1 -68.74 -9.67 25.76
N THR A 2 -68.09 -9.96 26.90
CA THR A 2 -66.98 -9.18 27.47
C THR A 2 -65.67 -9.94 27.21
N PRO A 3 -64.64 -9.37 26.58
CA PRO A 3 -63.40 -10.10 26.37
C PRO A 3 -62.53 -10.07 27.63
N ARG A 4 -62.22 -11.24 28.19
CA ARG A 4 -61.20 -11.42 29.22
C ARG A 4 -59.81 -11.15 28.62
N ARG A 5 -59.08 -10.17 29.16
CA ARG A 5 -57.65 -9.93 28.89
C ARG A 5 -56.81 -11.12 29.38
N ARG A 6 -55.98 -11.69 28.50
CA ARG A 6 -54.90 -12.63 28.87
C ARG A 6 -53.72 -11.84 29.45
N SER A 7 -53.23 -12.28 30.60
CA SER A 7 -52.01 -11.79 31.25
C SER A 7 -50.77 -12.28 30.49
N GLY A 8 -50.09 -11.38 29.80
CA GLY A 8 -48.77 -11.61 29.22
C GLY A 8 -47.69 -11.39 30.27
N HIS A 9 -46.87 -12.41 30.48
CA HIS A 9 -45.64 -12.41 31.26
C HIS A 9 -44.63 -11.47 30.58
N THR A 10 -44.24 -10.38 31.24
CA THR A 10 -43.19 -9.46 30.76
C THR A 10 -41.87 -9.90 31.38
N ASP A 11 -40.98 -10.47 30.55
CA ASP A 11 -39.57 -10.67 30.89
C ASP A 11 -38.89 -9.30 31.02
N ASP A 12 -38.41 -9.00 32.22
CA ASP A 12 -37.58 -7.84 32.53
C ASP A 12 -36.18 -8.03 31.93
N TYR A 13 -35.92 -7.38 30.80
CA TYR A 13 -34.56 -7.23 30.26
C TYR A 13 -33.81 -6.16 31.04
N HIS A 14 -33.02 -6.57 32.03
CA HIS A 14 -32.00 -5.73 32.66
C HIS A 14 -30.90 -5.36 31.64
N VAL A 15 -30.82 -4.09 31.27
CA VAL A 15 -29.70 -3.52 30.50
C VAL A 15 -28.61 -3.07 31.48
N PRO A 16 -27.38 -3.62 31.47
CA PRO A 16 -26.33 -3.18 32.37
C PRO A 16 -25.84 -1.77 32.01
N LEU A 17 -25.76 -0.91 33.03
CA LEU A 17 -25.23 0.45 32.98
C LEU A 17 -23.82 0.50 32.34
N LEU A 18 -23.65 1.44 31.41
CA LEU A 18 -22.42 1.76 30.70
C LEU A 18 -21.22 1.88 31.65
N ARG A 19 -20.20 1.03 31.42
CA ARG A 19 -18.87 1.19 32.00
C ARG A 19 -18.25 2.50 31.48
N ARG A 20 -17.76 3.33 32.41
CA ARG A 20 -16.97 4.54 32.12
C ARG A 20 -15.90 4.23 31.08
N PHE A 21 -15.97 4.89 29.93
CA PHE A 21 -14.91 4.92 28.94
C PHE A 21 -13.69 5.61 29.58
N THR A 22 -12.62 4.85 29.78
CA THR A 22 -11.28 5.43 29.94
C THR A 22 -10.97 6.25 28.69
N LEU A 23 -10.71 7.55 28.86
CA LEU A 23 -10.23 8.42 27.80
C LEU A 23 -8.92 7.84 27.27
N TRP A 24 -8.98 7.27 26.07
CA TRP A 24 -7.80 6.92 25.31
C TRP A 24 -7.11 8.21 24.90
N SER A 25 -5.92 8.47 25.44
CA SER A 25 -5.00 9.46 24.92
C SER A 25 -4.11 8.78 23.88
N PRO A 26 -4.21 9.09 22.58
CA PRO A 26 -3.21 8.62 21.65
C PRO A 26 -1.89 9.30 22.03
N SER A 27 -0.87 8.52 22.39
CA SER A 27 0.50 9.01 22.32
C SER A 27 0.73 9.36 20.85
N VAL A 28 0.76 10.65 20.54
CA VAL A 28 1.15 11.11 19.21
C VAL A 28 2.65 10.88 19.12
N SER A 29 3.03 9.68 18.67
CA SER A 29 4.40 9.42 18.27
C SER A 29 4.74 10.38 17.13
N THR A 30 5.95 10.94 17.15
CA THR A 30 6.46 11.72 16.01
C THR A 30 6.30 10.90 14.73
N PRO A 31 5.72 11.47 13.66
CA PRO A 31 5.62 10.78 12.38
C PRO A 31 7.00 10.28 11.94
N PHE A 32 7.06 9.09 11.37
CA PHE A 32 8.29 8.54 10.82
C PHE A 32 8.86 9.51 9.76
N ASP A 33 10.13 9.91 9.91
CA ASP A 33 10.87 10.68 8.90
C ASP A 33 11.78 9.72 8.11
N PRO A 34 11.45 9.40 6.84
CA PRO A 34 12.29 8.53 6.04
C PRO A 34 13.72 9.08 5.86
N ARG A 35 13.91 10.41 5.82
CA ARG A 35 15.25 10.99 5.60
C ARG A 35 16.19 10.72 6.77
N SER A 36 15.69 10.82 8.00
CA SER A 36 16.49 10.54 9.20
C SER A 36 16.96 9.09 9.24
N GLU A 37 16.20 8.20 8.60
CA GLU A 37 16.48 6.76 8.50
C GLU A 37 17.25 6.38 7.21
N GLY A 38 17.81 7.36 6.50
CA GLY A 38 18.66 7.14 5.32
C GLY A 38 17.89 6.77 4.05
N TRP A 39 16.59 7.05 3.99
CA TRP A 39 15.82 6.93 2.75
C TRP A 39 15.97 8.18 1.88
N SER A 40 16.04 7.96 0.57
CA SER A 40 16.07 9.03 -0.43
C SER A 40 14.73 9.10 -1.15
N PRO A 41 14.19 10.30 -1.44
CA PRO A 41 12.98 10.43 -2.23
C PRO A 41 13.20 9.88 -3.65
N ILE A 42 12.20 9.22 -4.19
CA ILE A 42 12.18 8.84 -5.61
C ILE A 42 11.68 10.07 -6.38
N SER A 43 12.59 10.80 -7.02
CA SER A 43 12.24 11.97 -7.81
C SER A 43 11.52 11.56 -9.10
N GLY A 44 10.27 11.98 -9.27
CA GLY A 44 9.54 11.92 -10.53
C GLY A 44 9.79 13.12 -11.45
N SER A 45 9.11 13.18 -12.59
CA SER A 45 9.11 14.32 -13.52
C SER A 45 8.43 15.60 -12.99
N GLY A 46 8.00 15.61 -11.71
CA GLY A 46 7.24 16.68 -11.09
C GLY A 46 5.74 16.68 -11.42
N SER A 47 5.22 15.65 -12.09
CA SER A 47 3.81 15.48 -12.42
C SER A 47 3.48 14.02 -12.78
N GLY A 48 2.21 13.62 -12.66
CA GLY A 48 1.70 12.31 -13.08
C GLY A 48 1.16 11.45 -11.93
N PHE A 49 0.71 10.24 -12.26
CA PHE A 49 0.01 9.36 -11.31
C PHE A 49 0.87 8.93 -10.12
N VAL A 50 2.16 8.65 -10.34
CA VAL A 50 3.10 8.25 -9.26
C VAL A 50 3.26 9.37 -8.24
N GLU A 51 3.32 10.63 -8.68
CA GLU A 51 3.40 11.79 -7.79
C GLU A 51 2.10 11.98 -7.00
N LEU A 52 0.94 11.77 -7.64
CA LEU A 52 -0.38 11.89 -7.02
C LEU A 52 -0.55 10.96 -5.81
N VAL A 53 0.07 9.78 -5.84
CA VAL A 53 -0.02 8.78 -4.77
C VAL A 53 1.28 8.64 -3.96
N GLY A 54 2.24 9.53 -4.17
CA GLY A 54 3.48 9.60 -3.42
C GLY A 54 3.33 10.39 -2.10
N PRO A 55 4.44 10.85 -1.49
CA PRO A 55 5.82 10.69 -1.95
C PRO A 55 6.38 9.29 -1.69
N TYR A 56 7.12 8.76 -2.65
CA TYR A 56 7.81 7.48 -2.52
C TYR A 56 9.28 7.64 -2.19
N TRP A 57 9.82 6.64 -1.52
CA TRP A 57 11.18 6.60 -0.99
C TRP A 57 11.90 5.35 -1.47
N GLN A 58 13.22 5.43 -1.57
CA GLN A 58 14.08 4.29 -1.88
C GLN A 58 15.28 4.25 -0.94
N LYS A 59 15.78 3.04 -0.70
CA LYS A 59 16.99 2.80 0.10
C LYS A 59 17.68 1.53 -0.41
N GLU A 60 19.01 1.59 -0.51
CA GLU A 60 19.81 0.40 -0.79
C GLU A 60 19.78 -0.54 0.42
N SER A 61 19.71 -1.85 0.17
CA SER A 61 19.84 -2.88 1.20
C SER A 61 20.69 -4.04 0.69
N PRO A 62 21.23 -4.90 1.57
CA PRO A 62 21.98 -6.08 1.16
C PRO A 62 21.22 -7.01 0.21
N ASP A 63 19.88 -7.03 0.30
CA ASP A 63 19.01 -7.89 -0.51
C ASP A 63 18.49 -7.19 -1.78
N GLY A 64 18.97 -5.98 -2.08
CA GLY A 64 18.53 -5.14 -3.20
C GLY A 64 17.80 -3.87 -2.77
N LEU A 65 17.20 -3.17 -3.73
CA LEU A 65 16.47 -1.93 -3.46
C LEU A 65 15.22 -2.18 -2.62
N ARG A 66 15.06 -1.37 -1.57
CA ARG A 66 13.83 -1.24 -0.80
C ARG A 66 13.12 0.03 -1.23
N PHE A 67 11.80 0.01 -1.17
CA PHE A 67 10.98 1.19 -1.40
C PHE A 67 10.11 1.48 -0.18
N GLY A 68 9.68 2.73 -0.03
CA GLY A 68 8.90 3.17 1.11
C GLY A 68 7.82 4.19 0.75
N VAL A 69 6.75 4.22 1.54
CA VAL A 69 5.74 5.29 1.51
C VAL A 69 5.22 5.55 2.92
N VAL A 70 5.04 6.82 3.29
CA VAL A 70 4.33 7.20 4.51
C VAL A 70 2.83 7.24 4.21
N VAL A 71 2.02 6.58 5.04
CA VAL A 71 0.58 6.57 4.85
C VAL A 71 0.00 7.92 5.24
N GLU A 72 -0.45 8.68 4.25
CA GLU A 72 -1.17 9.94 4.44
C GLU A 72 -2.68 9.76 4.33
N THR A 73 -3.44 10.80 4.69
CA THR A 73 -4.92 10.77 4.66
C THR A 73 -5.45 10.38 3.27
N GLN A 74 -4.80 10.83 2.19
CA GLN A 74 -5.19 10.50 0.81
C GLN A 74 -5.04 9.01 0.47
N HIS A 75 -4.24 8.26 1.22
CA HIS A 75 -4.01 6.82 1.03
C HIS A 75 -5.07 5.97 1.73
N LEU A 76 -5.95 6.56 2.52
CA LEU A 76 -6.90 5.85 3.37
C LEU A 76 -8.24 5.61 2.66
N ASN A 77 -8.89 4.52 3.06
CA ASN A 77 -10.30 4.24 2.77
C ASN A 77 -11.21 4.85 3.84
N ILE A 78 -12.53 4.68 3.66
CA ILE A 78 -13.56 5.20 4.57
C ILE A 78 -13.46 4.67 6.01
N GLN A 79 -12.70 3.59 6.26
CA GLN A 79 -12.49 3.00 7.58
C GLN A 79 -11.17 3.50 8.22
N GLY A 80 -10.48 4.47 7.61
CA GLY A 80 -9.21 5.00 8.10
C GLY A 80 -8.04 4.02 7.96
N ARG A 81 -8.13 3.05 7.03
CA ARG A 81 -7.06 2.10 6.70
C ARG A 81 -6.58 2.32 5.28
N THR A 82 -5.36 1.91 4.97
CA THR A 82 -4.84 1.95 3.60
C THR A 82 -5.82 1.35 2.59
N HIS A 83 -6.15 2.12 1.56
CA HIS A 83 -7.04 1.67 0.49
C HIS A 83 -6.38 0.52 -0.29
N GLY A 84 -7.12 -0.56 -0.57
CA GLY A 84 -6.58 -1.72 -1.30
C GLY A 84 -6.02 -1.34 -2.69
N GLY A 85 -6.70 -0.41 -3.37
CA GLY A 85 -6.21 0.15 -4.63
C GLY A 85 -4.89 0.92 -4.50
N MET A 86 -4.67 1.63 -3.37
CA MET A 86 -3.40 2.30 -3.11
C MET A 86 -2.27 1.28 -2.92
N LEU A 87 -2.50 0.22 -2.14
CA LEU A 87 -1.52 -0.85 -1.96
C LEU A 87 -1.20 -1.57 -3.28
N ALA A 88 -2.21 -1.81 -4.13
CA ALA A 88 -2.01 -2.39 -5.45
C ALA A 88 -1.19 -1.46 -6.38
N THR A 89 -1.48 -0.17 -6.38
CA THR A 89 -0.68 0.85 -7.09
C THR A 89 0.75 0.89 -6.56
N TYR A 90 0.94 0.81 -5.25
CA TYR A 90 2.27 0.82 -4.66
C TYR A 90 3.07 -0.43 -5.07
N PHE A 91 2.45 -1.62 -5.12
CA PHE A 91 3.07 -2.81 -5.67
C PHE A 91 3.47 -2.65 -7.13
N ASP A 92 2.59 -2.09 -7.97
CA ASP A 92 2.88 -1.85 -9.38
C ASP A 92 4.13 -0.97 -9.55
N ASN A 93 4.20 0.11 -8.79
CA ASN A 93 5.35 1.03 -8.77
C ASN A 93 6.62 0.34 -8.24
N ALA A 94 6.57 -0.26 -7.05
CA ALA A 94 7.72 -0.86 -6.40
C ALA A 94 8.34 -2.01 -7.23
N LEU A 95 7.50 -2.91 -7.72
CA LEU A 95 7.95 -4.00 -8.58
C LEU A 95 8.38 -3.49 -9.95
N GLY A 96 7.69 -2.48 -10.50
CA GLY A 96 8.10 -1.81 -11.75
C GLY A 96 9.48 -1.17 -11.66
N TRP A 97 9.81 -0.50 -10.55
CA TRP A 97 11.15 0.04 -10.31
C TRP A 97 12.21 -1.05 -10.21
N ALA A 98 11.93 -2.14 -9.48
CA ALA A 98 12.83 -3.29 -9.40
C ALA A 98 13.04 -3.95 -10.79
N VAL A 99 11.97 -4.06 -11.59
CA VAL A 99 12.04 -4.57 -12.96
C VAL A 99 12.87 -3.65 -13.84
N MET A 100 12.69 -2.33 -13.75
CA MET A 100 13.49 -1.37 -14.51
C MET A 100 14.97 -1.48 -14.16
N ASP A 101 15.32 -1.64 -12.89
CA ASP A 101 16.72 -1.86 -12.49
C ASP A 101 17.28 -3.16 -13.10
N ALA A 102 16.55 -4.27 -12.95
CA ALA A 102 16.95 -5.59 -13.46
C ALA A 102 17.02 -5.68 -15.00
N THR A 103 16.36 -4.77 -15.72
CA THR A 103 16.43 -4.70 -17.18
C THR A 103 17.48 -3.72 -17.71
N GLY A 104 18.19 -2.98 -16.84
CA GLY A 104 19.09 -1.91 -17.28
C GLY A 104 18.31 -0.71 -17.83
N ARG A 105 17.15 -0.43 -17.23
CA ARG A 105 16.24 0.68 -17.53
C ARG A 105 15.60 0.62 -18.93
N VAL A 106 15.44 -0.59 -19.47
CA VAL A 106 14.64 -0.80 -20.69
C VAL A 106 13.17 -0.59 -20.34
N PRO A 107 12.39 0.13 -21.17
CA PRO A 107 10.96 0.35 -20.93
C PRO A 107 10.21 -0.97 -20.72
N CYS A 108 9.44 -1.02 -19.63
CA CYS A 108 8.63 -2.18 -19.27
C CYS A 108 7.22 -1.72 -18.92
N VAL A 109 6.22 -2.57 -19.20
CA VAL A 109 4.82 -2.31 -18.84
C VAL A 109 4.25 -3.50 -18.10
N THR A 110 3.41 -3.24 -17.09
CA THR A 110 2.72 -4.28 -16.33
C THR A 110 1.72 -5.00 -17.22
N VAL A 111 1.78 -6.33 -17.26
CA VAL A 111 0.83 -7.19 -17.99
C VAL A 111 -0.17 -7.83 -17.03
N GLN A 112 0.29 -8.20 -15.83
CA GLN A 112 -0.52 -8.82 -14.80
C GLN A 112 0.05 -8.49 -13.43
N LEU A 113 -0.82 -8.20 -12.47
CA LEU A 113 -0.48 -8.01 -11.07
C LEU A 113 -1.57 -8.67 -10.22
N GLY A 114 -1.17 -9.62 -9.37
CA GLY A 114 -2.03 -10.24 -8.37
C GLY A 114 -1.58 -9.83 -6.99
N VAL A 115 -2.52 -9.35 -6.16
CA VAL A 115 -2.27 -8.85 -4.80
C VAL A 115 -3.13 -9.62 -3.80
N GLN A 116 -2.52 -10.09 -2.72
CA GLN A 116 -3.24 -10.62 -1.56
C GLN A 116 -3.11 -9.61 -0.40
N PHE A 117 -4.25 -9.22 0.18
CA PHE A 117 -4.30 -8.29 1.30
C PHE A 117 -4.43 -9.08 2.61
N ILE A 118 -3.51 -8.83 3.56
CA ILE A 118 -3.40 -9.55 4.83
C ILE A 118 -3.87 -8.65 5.98
N ALA A 119 -3.39 -7.41 6.01
CA ALA A 119 -3.73 -6.39 7.01
C ALA A 119 -3.75 -4.99 6.39
N GLY A 120 -4.23 -4.00 7.15
CA GLY A 120 -4.31 -2.60 6.71
C GLY A 120 -3.45 -1.66 7.54
N GLY A 121 -2.63 -0.86 6.86
CA GLY A 121 -1.88 0.24 7.48
C GLY A 121 -2.81 1.37 7.93
N LYS A 122 -2.30 2.22 8.81
CA LYS A 122 -2.98 3.40 9.37
C LYS A 122 -2.22 4.67 8.99
N HIS A 123 -2.88 5.82 9.14
CA HIS A 123 -2.23 7.11 8.99
C HIS A 123 -0.93 7.20 9.79
N GLY A 124 0.15 7.65 9.16
CA GLY A 124 1.48 7.80 9.75
C GLY A 124 2.34 6.53 9.75
N ASP A 125 1.77 5.36 9.43
CA ASP A 125 2.57 4.15 9.25
C ASP A 125 3.53 4.35 8.06
N PHE A 126 4.76 3.83 8.20
CA PHE A 126 5.68 3.70 7.08
C PHE A 126 5.57 2.28 6.51
N ILE A 127 5.19 2.18 5.24
CA ILE A 127 5.08 0.92 4.54
C ILE A 127 6.34 0.71 3.71
N GLU A 128 7.07 -0.36 4.01
CA GLU A 128 8.24 -0.80 3.26
C GLU A 128 7.85 -1.89 2.25
N ALA A 129 8.23 -1.70 0.98
CA ALA A 129 8.16 -2.73 -0.04
C ALA A 129 9.50 -3.48 -0.17
N ARG A 130 9.41 -4.81 -0.08
CA ARG A 130 10.50 -5.74 -0.35
C ARG A 130 10.19 -6.46 -1.67
N THR A 131 11.09 -6.36 -2.63
CA THR A 131 10.86 -6.85 -3.99
C THR A 131 11.90 -7.90 -4.37
N ARG A 132 11.52 -8.83 -5.25
CA ARG A 132 12.38 -9.89 -5.76
C ARG A 132 12.08 -10.16 -7.23
N ILE A 133 13.11 -10.17 -8.06
CA ILE A 133 13.01 -10.70 -9.42
C ILE A 133 13.07 -12.22 -9.37
N VAL A 134 11.98 -12.87 -9.77
CA VAL A 134 11.86 -14.33 -9.81
C VAL A 134 12.53 -14.88 -11.07
N ARG A 135 12.27 -14.25 -12.22
CA ARG A 135 12.82 -14.68 -13.51
C ARG A 135 12.80 -13.52 -14.51
N LYS A 136 13.89 -13.37 -15.26
CA LYS A 136 13.97 -12.53 -16.46
C LYS A 136 14.10 -13.41 -17.70
N THR A 137 13.31 -13.12 -18.72
CA THR A 137 13.38 -13.77 -20.04
C THR A 137 13.70 -12.72 -21.11
N ARG A 138 13.65 -13.10 -22.39
CA ARG A 138 13.87 -12.17 -23.50
C ARG A 138 12.83 -11.04 -23.55
N SER A 139 11.58 -11.32 -23.20
CA SER A 139 10.46 -10.39 -23.41
C SER A 139 9.63 -10.12 -22.15
N MET A 140 9.85 -10.86 -21.06
CA MET A 140 9.05 -10.78 -19.84
C MET A 140 9.93 -10.85 -18.59
N VAL A 141 9.51 -10.14 -17.54
CA VAL A 141 10.09 -10.22 -16.20
C VAL A 141 9.00 -10.59 -15.20
N PHE A 142 9.30 -11.57 -14.36
CA PHE A 142 8.43 -12.06 -13.29
C PHE A 142 9.00 -11.57 -11.97
N ALA A 143 8.18 -10.94 -11.14
CA ALA A 143 8.60 -10.40 -9.87
C ALA A 143 7.57 -10.67 -8.77
N GLU A 144 8.05 -10.77 -7.55
CA GLU A 144 7.25 -10.93 -6.34
C GLU A 144 7.61 -9.83 -5.36
N GLY A 145 6.69 -9.48 -4.47
CA GLY A 145 6.97 -8.56 -3.40
C GLY A 145 6.04 -8.70 -2.21
N SER A 146 6.48 -8.10 -1.11
CA SER A 146 5.75 -8.03 0.15
C SER A 146 5.81 -6.59 0.68
N LEU A 147 4.71 -6.14 1.29
CA LEU A 147 4.61 -4.87 1.99
C LEU A 147 4.60 -5.10 3.49
N TYR A 148 5.39 -4.32 4.22
CA TYR A 148 5.53 -4.42 5.67
C TYR A 148 5.28 -3.08 6.36
N VAL A 149 4.65 -3.13 7.53
CA VAL A 149 4.68 -2.05 8.53
C VAL A 149 5.44 -2.57 9.74
N GLY A 150 6.66 -2.05 9.95
CA GLY A 150 7.61 -2.68 10.87
C GLY A 150 7.86 -4.14 10.47
N ASP A 151 7.59 -5.08 11.38
CA ASP A 151 7.72 -6.52 11.13
C ASP A 151 6.42 -7.19 10.65
N THR A 152 5.32 -6.45 10.53
CA THR A 152 4.03 -7.01 10.14
C THR A 152 3.88 -6.96 8.62
N GLU A 153 3.76 -8.13 7.97
CA GLU A 153 3.40 -8.21 6.56
C GLU A 153 1.93 -7.84 6.36
N ILE A 154 1.66 -6.82 5.56
CA ILE A 154 0.30 -6.31 5.33
C ILE A 154 -0.28 -6.75 3.99
N ALA A 155 0.56 -7.07 3.01
CA ALA A 155 0.14 -7.57 1.70
C ALA A 155 1.29 -8.25 0.96
N THR A 156 0.96 -9.11 0.01
CA THR A 156 1.90 -9.79 -0.89
C THR A 156 1.43 -9.62 -2.34
N ALA A 157 2.36 -9.67 -3.29
CA ALA A 157 2.04 -9.60 -4.71
C ALA A 157 2.97 -10.47 -5.57
N SER A 158 2.40 -10.93 -6.69
CA SER A 158 3.12 -11.52 -7.82
C SER A 158 2.72 -10.78 -9.09
N GLY A 159 3.69 -10.41 -9.93
CA GLY A 159 3.43 -9.67 -11.14
C GLY A 159 4.32 -10.04 -12.31
N VAL A 160 3.89 -9.61 -13.49
CA VAL A 160 4.57 -9.86 -14.76
C VAL A 160 4.64 -8.57 -15.57
N TRP A 161 5.84 -8.22 -16.01
CA TRP A 161 6.13 -7.08 -16.86
C TRP A 161 6.60 -7.52 -18.24
N LYS A 162 6.12 -6.85 -19.29
CA LYS A 162 6.61 -7.00 -20.66
C LYS A 162 7.70 -6.00 -20.93
N ILE A 163 8.82 -6.48 -21.46
CA ILE A 163 9.92 -5.65 -21.98
C ILE A 163 9.50 -5.11 -23.34
N ILE A 164 9.51 -3.79 -23.51
CA ILE A 164 9.12 -3.10 -24.74
C ILE A 164 10.38 -2.78 -25.55
N ASN A 165 10.52 -3.45 -26.69
CA ASN A 165 11.59 -3.24 -27.66
C ASN A 165 11.08 -2.44 -28.87
N ASP A 166 10.26 -1.42 -28.64
CA ASP A 166 9.66 -0.61 -29.70
C ASP A 166 10.34 0.77 -29.77
N PRO A 167 10.83 1.23 -30.94
CA PRO A 167 11.45 2.55 -31.11
C PRO A 167 10.46 3.74 -31.01
N THR A 168 9.27 3.56 -30.44
CA THR A 168 8.21 4.57 -30.46
C THR A 168 8.67 5.89 -29.78
N PRO A 169 8.48 7.07 -30.41
CA PRO A 169 9.02 8.33 -29.90
C PRO A 169 8.45 8.67 -28.52
N LYS A 170 9.33 9.14 -27.62
CA LYS A 170 8.92 9.72 -26.33
C LYS A 170 7.93 10.86 -26.60
N LEU A 171 6.76 10.81 -25.97
CA LEU A 171 5.83 11.95 -25.94
C LEU A 171 6.57 13.18 -25.43
N GLN A 172 6.72 14.19 -26.27
CA GLN A 172 7.24 15.48 -25.85
C GLN A 172 6.16 16.16 -24.99
N PRO A 173 6.55 16.80 -23.88
CA PRO A 173 5.60 17.60 -23.11
C PRO A 173 5.02 18.68 -24.03
N GLN A 174 3.69 18.81 -24.02
CA GLN A 174 3.03 19.95 -24.66
C GLN A 174 3.44 21.20 -23.86
N VAL A 175 4.09 22.14 -24.56
CA VAL A 175 4.52 23.45 -24.05
C VAL A 175 3.31 24.32 -23.76
#